data_AF-A0A0M3JUH3-F1
#
_entry.id   AF-A0A0M3JUH3-F1
#
_cell.length_a   1.000
_cell.length_b   1.000
_cell.length_c   1.000
_cell.angle_alpha   90.00
_cell.angle_beta   90.00
_cell.angle_gamma   90.00
#
_symmetry.space_group_name_H-M   'P 1'
#
loop_
_entity.id
_entity.type
_entity.pdbx_description
1 polymer ?
#
loop_
_entity_poly.entity_id
_entity_poly.type
_entity_poly.pdbx_seq_one_letter_code
_entity_poly.pdbx_strand_id
1 'polypeptide(L)'
;MGGVIVRRMIIKRQAAPIVPLLHAFLTLNSPHCGLLYNERAANWGISLVQWWKQSASMCQLTLRDAASLRNTLLYKLSRHGTFSKFKYVLLLGTYHDILVPHHSAVIEISKTIQKDTRIEGRIYEEMVRNINESIINSKETMLFKYTVVPSMADASRTSRIIGRAGLLIT
;
A
#
# COMPACT_ATOMS: atom_id res chain seq x y z
N MET A 1 -4.63 -6.45 4.51
CA MET A 1 -3.93 -7.69 4.07
C MET A 1 -4.35 -8.18 2.69
N GLY A 2 -5.64 -8.21 2.37
CA GLY A 2 -6.15 -8.72 1.09
C GLY A 2 -5.44 -8.15 -0.15
N GLY A 3 -5.13 -6.84 -0.16
CA GLY A 3 -4.40 -6.23 -1.27
C GLY A 3 -3.03 -6.87 -1.56
N VAL A 4 -2.23 -7.14 -0.52
CA VAL A 4 -0.92 -7.79 -0.67
C VAL A 4 -1.06 -9.23 -1.16
N ILE A 5 -2.09 -9.95 -0.69
CA ILE A 5 -2.38 -11.32 -1.11
C ILE A 5 -2.73 -11.35 -2.61
N VAL A 6 -3.61 -10.46 -3.07
CA VAL A 6 -3.97 -10.36 -4.50
C VAL A 6 -2.73 -10.05 -5.33
N ARG A 7 -1.91 -9.07 -4.92
CA ARG A 7 -0.64 -8.73 -5.60
C ARG A 7 0.28 -9.94 -5.72
N ARG A 8 0.39 -10.76 -4.67
CA ARG A 8 1.19 -11.99 -4.69
C ARG A 8 0.57 -13.10 -5.54
N MET A 9 -0.75 -13.18 -5.60
CA MET A 9 -1.46 -14.19 -6.39
C MET A 9 -1.25 -13.94 -7.89
N ILE A 10 -1.44 -12.70 -8.36
CA ILE A 10 -1.41 -12.36 -9.79
C ILE A 10 -0.02 -12.42 -10.43
N ILE A 11 1.06 -12.53 -9.64
CA ILE A 11 2.42 -12.76 -10.15
C ILE A 11 2.71 -14.24 -10.39
N LYS A 12 1.87 -15.14 -9.87
CA LYS A 12 2.06 -16.58 -10.08
C LYS A 12 1.73 -16.94 -11.51
N ARG A 13 2.49 -17.88 -12.08
CA ARG A 13 2.25 -18.41 -13.43
C ARG A 13 0.81 -18.95 -13.60
N GLN A 14 0.23 -19.55 -12.57
CA GLN A 14 -1.14 -20.06 -12.60
C GLN A 14 -2.19 -18.97 -12.79
N ALA A 15 -1.88 -17.71 -12.45
CA ALA A 15 -2.80 -16.59 -12.64
C ALA A 15 -2.75 -16.00 -14.06
N ALA A 16 -1.81 -16.41 -14.91
CA ALA A 16 -1.68 -15.85 -16.27
C ALA A 16 -2.99 -15.86 -17.09
N PRO A 17 -3.84 -16.91 -17.05
CA PRO A 17 -5.10 -16.91 -17.80
C PRO A 17 -6.12 -15.89 -17.31
N ILE A 18 -6.08 -15.51 -16.03
CA ILE A 18 -7.05 -14.58 -15.43
C ILE A 18 -6.59 -13.12 -15.49
N VAL A 19 -5.29 -12.86 -15.66
CA VAL A 19 -4.74 -11.49 -15.72
C VAL A 19 -5.44 -10.60 -16.76
N PRO A 20 -5.73 -11.06 -18.00
CA PRO A 20 -6.45 -10.25 -18.97
C PRO A 20 -7.90 -9.91 -18.58
N LEU A 21 -8.49 -10.64 -17.63
CA LEU A 21 -9.86 -10.45 -17.15
C LEU A 21 -9.94 -9.46 -15.97
N LEU A 22 -8.80 -8.98 -15.47
CA LEU A 22 -8.74 -8.14 -14.28
C LEU A 22 -9.11 -6.69 -14.61
N HIS A 23 -10.27 -6.26 -14.12
CA HIS A 23 -10.77 -4.91 -14.40
C HIS A 23 -10.44 -3.90 -13.30
N ALA A 24 -10.94 -4.13 -12.08
CA ALA A 24 -10.81 -3.22 -10.97
C ALA A 24 -10.10 -3.87 -9.78
N PHE A 25 -9.14 -3.15 -9.18
CA PHE A 25 -8.47 -3.51 -7.95
C PHE A 25 -8.76 -2.49 -6.87
N LEU A 26 -9.68 -2.84 -5.99
CA LEU A 26 -10.08 -2.03 -4.85
C LEU A 26 -9.41 -2.55 -3.59
N THR A 27 -8.71 -1.69 -2.87
CA THR A 27 -8.14 -2.05 -1.57
C THR A 27 -8.56 -1.08 -0.48
N LEU A 28 -9.10 -1.64 0.59
CA LEU A 28 -9.39 -0.93 1.83
C LEU A 28 -8.21 -1.12 2.79
N ASN A 29 -7.57 -0.02 3.14
CA ASN A 29 -6.49 0.11 4.10
C ASN A 29 -5.46 -1.04 4.08
N SER A 30 -4.97 -1.40 2.90
CA SER A 30 -4.04 -2.52 2.73
C SER A 30 -2.58 -2.07 2.81
N PRO A 31 -1.70 -2.76 3.57
CA PRO A 31 -0.32 -2.33 3.79
C PRO A 31 0.57 -2.61 2.57
N HIS A 32 0.38 -1.87 1.49
CA HIS A 32 1.07 -2.12 0.21
C HIS A 32 2.58 -1.91 0.26
N CYS A 33 3.06 -1.05 1.14
CA CYS A 33 4.47 -0.76 1.38
C CYS A 33 4.93 -1.22 2.77
N GLY A 34 4.09 -1.99 3.47
CA GLY A 34 4.40 -2.58 4.77
C GLY A 34 4.00 -1.72 5.98
N LEU A 35 4.49 -2.14 7.14
CA LEU A 35 4.09 -1.62 8.45
C LEU A 35 5.24 -0.93 9.19
N LEU A 36 6.34 -0.64 8.50
CA LEU A 36 7.57 -0.13 9.11
C LEU A 36 7.37 1.15 9.91
N TYR A 37 6.54 2.06 9.38
CA TYR A 37 6.28 3.38 9.94
C TYR A 37 4.91 3.44 10.62
N ASN A 38 4.58 2.42 11.42
CA ASN A 38 3.39 2.45 12.27
C ASN A 38 3.70 3.08 13.63
N GLU A 39 3.68 4.42 13.67
CA GLU A 39 3.87 5.21 14.90
C GLU A 39 2.86 4.86 15.99
N ARG A 40 1.62 4.49 15.62
CA ARG A 40 0.55 4.19 16.58
C ARG A 40 0.70 2.83 17.22
N ALA A 41 1.18 1.84 16.49
CA ALA A 41 1.45 0.53 17.03
C ALA A 41 2.61 0.52 18.04
N ALA A 42 3.56 1.46 17.94
CA ALA A 42 4.62 1.59 18.93
C ALA A 42 4.06 1.89 20.34
N ASN A 43 2.93 2.59 20.44
CA ASN A 43 2.27 2.92 21.70
C ASN A 43 1.61 1.70 22.39
N TRP A 44 1.42 0.59 21.69
CA TRP A 44 0.77 -0.62 22.23
C TRP A 44 1.75 -1.55 22.98
N GLY A 45 3.03 -1.18 23.06
CA GLY A 45 4.03 -1.84 23.91
C GLY A 45 4.47 -3.23 23.44
N ILE A 46 5.14 -3.95 24.34
CA ILE A 46 5.83 -5.23 24.10
C ILE A 46 4.86 -6.34 23.66
N SER A 47 3.61 -6.31 24.13
CA SER A 47 2.61 -7.34 23.84
C SER A 47 2.23 -7.42 22.35
N LEU A 48 2.17 -6.27 21.65
CA LEU A 48 1.93 -6.23 20.21
C LEU A 48 3.14 -6.77 19.43
N VAL A 49 4.35 -6.45 19.89
CA VAL A 49 5.60 -6.95 19.31
C VAL A 49 5.70 -8.48 19.44
N GLN A 50 5.27 -9.06 20.55
CA GLN A 50 5.23 -10.51 20.75
C GLN A 50 4.23 -11.19 19.80
N TRP A 51 3.04 -10.62 19.64
CA TRP A 51 2.04 -11.13 18.69
C TRP A 51 2.52 -11.02 17.23
N TRP A 52 3.19 -9.92 16.87
CA TRP A 52 3.75 -9.71 15.53
C TRP A 52 4.91 -10.64 15.19
N LYS A 53 5.68 -11.12 16.18
CA LYS A 53 6.78 -12.07 15.96
C LYS A 53 6.32 -13.49 15.65
N GLN A 54 5.08 -13.85 15.98
CA GLN A 54 4.58 -15.22 15.81
C GLN A 54 4.02 -15.52 14.41
N SER A 55 3.79 -14.50 13.58
CA SER A 55 3.17 -14.68 12.26
C SER A 55 4.15 -14.44 11.11
N ALA A 56 4.34 -15.46 10.26
CA ALA A 56 5.17 -15.35 9.05
C ALA A 56 4.71 -14.22 8.11
N SER A 57 3.40 -13.97 8.01
CA SER A 57 2.87 -12.85 7.23
C SER A 57 3.21 -11.50 7.86
N MET A 58 3.27 -11.40 9.19
CA MET A 58 3.68 -10.16 9.84
C MET A 58 5.17 -9.87 9.63
N CYS A 59 6.03 -10.90 9.63
CA CYS A 59 7.43 -10.74 9.24
C CYS A 59 7.56 -10.16 7.82
N GLN A 60 6.75 -10.64 6.87
CA GLN A 60 6.74 -10.11 5.50
C GLN A 60 6.26 -8.65 5.44
N LEU A 61 5.24 -8.28 6.22
CA LEU A 61 4.73 -6.92 6.27
C LEU A 61 5.66 -5.93 6.96
N THR A 62 6.52 -6.41 7.85
CA THR A 62 7.50 -5.61 8.59
C THR A 62 8.89 -5.65 7.95
N LEU A 63 9.01 -6.18 6.73
CA LEU A 63 10.27 -6.34 5.98
C LEU A 63 11.35 -7.16 6.73
N ARG A 64 10.94 -8.14 7.52
CA ARG A 64 11.79 -9.01 8.35
C ARG A 64 11.87 -10.45 7.84
N ASP A 65 11.32 -10.74 6.67
CA ASP A 65 11.32 -12.07 6.05
C ASP A 65 12.61 -12.40 5.28
N ALA A 66 13.56 -11.46 5.20
CA ALA A 66 14.87 -11.65 4.60
C ALA A 66 15.95 -10.82 5.31
N ALA A 67 17.21 -11.25 5.23
CA ALA A 67 18.35 -10.52 5.82
C ALA A 67 18.61 -9.16 5.13
N SER A 68 18.40 -9.09 3.81
CA SER A 68 18.49 -7.84 3.05
C SER A 68 17.09 -7.32 2.73
N LEU A 69 16.84 -6.04 2.99
CA LEU A 69 15.55 -5.39 2.74
C LEU A 69 15.10 -5.51 1.27
N ARG A 70 16.04 -5.48 0.31
CA ARG A 70 15.72 -5.64 -1.12
C ARG A 70 15.34 -7.08 -1.51
N ASN A 71 15.56 -8.04 -0.62
CA ASN A 71 15.19 -9.43 -0.83
C ASN A 71 13.85 -9.82 -0.17
N THR A 72 13.23 -8.90 0.57
CA THR A 72 11.93 -9.08 1.23
C THR A 72 10.80 -9.24 0.21
N LEU A 73 9.71 -9.90 0.63
CA LEU A 73 8.54 -10.13 -0.21
C LEU A 73 7.97 -8.82 -0.77
N LEU A 74 7.73 -7.83 0.09
CA LEU A 74 7.09 -6.57 -0.32
C LEU A 74 7.95 -5.77 -1.29
N TYR A 75 9.27 -5.75 -1.08
CA TYR A 75 10.18 -5.10 -2.02
C TYR A 75 10.12 -5.76 -3.39
N LYS A 76 10.21 -7.09 -3.44
CA LYS A 76 10.07 -7.85 -4.70
C LYS A 76 8.73 -7.58 -5.37
N LEU A 77 7.63 -7.59 -4.61
CA LEU A 77 6.30 -7.28 -5.13
C LEU A 77 6.17 -5.85 -5.68
N SER A 78 6.93 -4.88 -5.16
CA SER A 78 6.94 -3.52 -5.71
C SER A 78 7.48 -3.48 -7.14
N ARG A 79 8.42 -4.37 -7.48
CA ARG A 79 9.08 -4.45 -8.79
C ARG A 79 8.31 -5.25 -9.84
N HIS A 80 7.24 -5.96 -9.46
CA HIS A 80 6.52 -6.87 -10.36
C HIS A 80 5.39 -6.21 -11.16
N GLY A 81 5.19 -4.89 -11.02
CA GLY A 81 4.13 -4.16 -11.72
C GLY A 81 2.74 -4.74 -11.49
N THR A 82 2.42 -5.11 -10.26
CA THR A 82 1.16 -5.79 -9.94
C THR A 82 -0.06 -4.92 -10.20
N PHE A 83 0.08 -3.60 -10.03
CA PHE A 83 -1.03 -2.65 -10.18
C PHE A 83 -1.35 -2.35 -11.65
N SER A 84 -0.35 -2.38 -12.53
CA SER A 84 -0.57 -2.15 -13.98
C SER A 84 -1.32 -3.28 -14.68
N LYS A 85 -1.55 -4.41 -13.99
CA LYS A 85 -2.37 -5.52 -14.48
C LYS A 85 -3.89 -5.27 -14.39
N PHE A 86 -4.30 -4.13 -13.84
CA PHE A 86 -5.71 -3.75 -13.70
C PHE A 86 -5.97 -2.47 -14.48
N LYS A 87 -7.19 -2.32 -15.01
CA LYS A 87 -7.64 -1.08 -15.66
C LYS A 87 -7.90 0.03 -14.65
N TYR A 88 -8.48 -0.31 -13.50
CA TYR A 88 -8.80 0.64 -12.43
C TYR A 88 -8.17 0.19 -11.11
N VAL A 89 -7.41 1.07 -10.47
CA VAL A 89 -6.82 0.84 -9.14
C VAL A 89 -7.41 1.87 -8.19
N LEU A 90 -8.12 1.40 -7.17
CA LEU A 90 -8.76 2.24 -6.15
C LEU A 90 -8.12 1.93 -4.79
N LEU A 91 -7.36 2.89 -4.29
CA LEU A 91 -6.69 2.80 -2.98
C LEU A 91 -7.47 3.65 -1.98
N LEU A 92 -8.16 3.01 -1.04
CA LEU A 92 -8.80 3.69 0.07
C LEU A 92 -7.96 3.52 1.32
N GLY A 93 -7.52 4.64 1.90
CA GLY A 93 -6.84 4.70 3.18
C GLY A 93 -7.63 5.49 4.21
N THR A 94 -7.39 5.23 5.50
CA THR A 94 -7.88 6.08 6.59
C THR A 94 -6.78 6.29 7.62
N TYR A 95 -6.81 7.45 8.28
CA TYR A 95 -5.93 7.71 9.42
C TYR A 95 -6.43 7.06 10.71
N HIS A 96 -7.63 6.46 10.75
CA HIS A 96 -8.17 5.84 11.98
C HIS A 96 -7.73 4.40 12.18
N ASP A 97 -7.11 3.77 11.17
CA ASP A 97 -6.59 2.43 11.31
C ASP A 97 -5.31 2.43 12.16
N ILE A 98 -5.34 1.62 13.21
CA ILE A 98 -4.25 1.46 14.16
C ILE A 98 -3.18 0.48 13.68
N LEU A 99 -3.51 -0.40 12.74
CA LEU A 99 -2.66 -1.49 12.25
C LEU A 99 -1.89 -1.10 11.00
N VAL A 100 -2.55 -0.44 10.05
CA VAL A 100 -1.97 -0.11 8.74
C VAL A 100 -1.81 1.40 8.60
N PRO A 101 -0.57 1.89 8.48
CA PRO A 101 -0.33 3.31 8.25
C PRO A 101 -0.98 3.81 6.96
N HIS A 102 -1.61 4.97 7.04
CA HIS A 102 -2.30 5.59 5.90
C HIS A 102 -1.42 5.71 4.65
N HIS A 103 -0.18 6.18 4.80
CA HIS A 103 0.76 6.34 3.69
C HIS A 103 1.09 5.01 2.99
N SER A 104 1.08 3.88 3.72
CA SER A 104 1.20 2.56 3.09
C SER A 104 -0.10 2.11 2.41
N ALA A 105 -1.26 2.54 2.89
CA ALA A 105 -2.55 2.20 2.30
C ALA A 105 -2.77 2.86 0.93
N VAL A 106 -2.34 4.13 0.80
CA VAL A 106 -2.50 4.90 -0.44
C VAL A 106 -1.23 4.97 -1.30
N ILE A 107 -0.14 4.31 -0.87
CA ILE A 107 1.14 4.23 -1.59
C ILE A 107 1.71 5.65 -1.79
N GLU A 108 2.00 6.29 -0.68
CA GLU A 108 2.52 7.66 -0.61
C GLU A 108 3.72 7.73 0.33
N ILE A 109 4.54 8.76 0.13
CA ILE A 109 5.68 9.09 0.98
C ILE A 109 5.19 10.13 2.00
N SER A 110 5.36 9.83 3.29
CA SER A 110 5.06 10.78 4.37
C SER A 110 6.26 11.70 4.63
N LYS A 111 6.02 12.81 5.35
CA LYS A 111 7.11 13.71 5.79
C LYS A 111 8.12 12.99 6.71
N THR A 112 7.65 12.03 7.50
CA THR A 112 8.52 11.22 8.38
C THR A 112 9.48 10.37 7.54
N ILE A 113 8.97 9.72 6.49
CA ILE A 113 9.78 8.89 5.59
C ILE A 113 10.78 9.74 4.80
N GLN A 114 10.34 10.87 4.27
CA GLN A 114 11.20 11.76 3.47
C GLN A 114 12.40 12.30 4.26
N LYS A 115 12.28 12.40 5.58
CA LYS A 115 13.37 12.84 6.48
C LYS A 115 14.20 11.68 7.02
N ASP A 116 13.82 10.44 6.77
CA ASP A 116 14.51 9.27 7.29
C ASP A 116 15.77 8.97 6.46
N THR A 117 16.93 9.19 7.07
CA THR A 117 18.23 8.96 6.42
C THR A 117 18.69 7.51 6.46
N ARG A 118 17.95 6.63 7.17
CA ARG A 118 18.27 5.21 7.30
C ARG A 118 17.95 4.45 6.01
N ILE A 119 18.41 3.20 5.95
CA ILE A 119 18.19 2.34 4.78
C ILE A 119 16.69 2.03 4.59
N GLU A 120 15.94 1.94 5.69
CA GLU A 120 14.50 1.72 5.72
C GLU A 120 13.73 2.78 4.91
N GLY A 121 14.05 4.06 5.11
CA GLY A 121 13.41 5.18 4.40
C GLY A 121 13.64 5.07 2.91
N ARG A 122 14.89 4.86 2.51
CA ARG A 122 15.27 4.67 1.10
C ARG A 122 14.56 3.48 0.46
N ILE A 123 14.46 2.36 1.18
CA ILE A 123 13.76 1.16 0.70
C ILE A 123 12.27 1.43 0.52
N TYR A 124 11.65 2.15 1.46
CA TYR A 124 10.25 2.54 1.34
C TYR A 124 10.01 3.43 0.11
N GLU A 125 10.85 4.44 -0.09
CA GLU A 125 10.79 5.33 -1.26
C GLU A 125 10.99 4.55 -2.57
N GLU A 126 11.97 3.63 -2.63
CA GLU A 126 12.17 2.74 -3.76
C GLU A 126 10.91 1.91 -4.06
N MET A 127 10.24 1.35 -3.04
CA MET A 127 9.01 0.58 -3.25
C MET A 127 7.86 1.42 -3.80
N VAL A 128 7.63 2.61 -3.23
CA VAL A 128 6.60 3.54 -3.71
C VAL A 128 6.89 3.94 -5.16
N ARG A 129 8.15 4.26 -5.47
CA ARG A 129 8.59 4.63 -6.80
C ARG A 129 8.39 3.50 -7.80
N ASN A 130 8.82 2.28 -7.50
CA ASN A 130 8.63 1.11 -8.37
C ASN A 130 7.15 0.89 -8.72
N ILE A 131 6.26 1.06 -7.73
CA ILE A 131 4.82 0.91 -7.93
C ILE A 131 4.28 2.04 -8.81
N ASN A 132 4.62 3.29 -8.51
CA ASN A 132 4.12 4.45 -9.27
C ASN A 132 4.63 4.44 -10.70
N GLU A 133 5.92 4.19 -10.93
CA GLU A 133 6.52 4.08 -12.27
C GLU A 133 5.83 2.97 -13.07
N SER A 134 5.53 1.83 -12.47
CA SER A 134 4.81 0.76 -13.15
C SER A 134 3.39 1.17 -13.58
N ILE A 135 2.70 1.99 -12.79
CA ILE A 135 1.35 2.47 -13.13
C ILE A 135 1.44 3.55 -14.21
N ILE A 136 2.38 4.50 -14.09
CA ILE A 136 2.59 5.59 -15.06
C ILE A 136 2.97 5.03 -16.43
N ASN A 137 3.80 3.99 -16.47
CA ASN A 137 4.21 3.33 -17.71
C ASN A 137 3.10 2.45 -18.31
N SER A 138 2.00 2.22 -17.58
CA SER A 138 0.82 1.52 -18.10
C SER A 138 -0.09 2.49 -18.85
N LYS A 139 -0.39 2.20 -20.11
CA LYS A 139 -1.27 3.05 -20.94
C LYS A 139 -2.76 2.95 -20.55
N GLU A 140 -3.14 1.89 -19.83
CA GLU A 140 -4.56 1.56 -19.60
C GLU A 140 -4.98 1.68 -18.12
N THR A 141 -4.02 1.77 -17.20
CA THR A 141 -4.30 1.76 -15.76
C THR A 141 -4.61 3.16 -15.24
N MET A 142 -5.80 3.33 -14.67
CA MET A 142 -6.21 4.53 -13.95
C MET A 142 -6.09 4.32 -12.44
N LEU A 143 -5.43 5.25 -11.76
CA LEU A 143 -5.24 5.21 -10.30
C LEU A 143 -6.08 6.27 -9.59
N PHE A 144 -6.87 5.83 -8.62
CA PHE A 144 -7.62 6.68 -7.71
C PHE A 144 -7.19 6.42 -6.28
N LYS A 145 -6.86 7.49 -5.56
CA LYS A 145 -6.50 7.45 -4.15
C LYS A 145 -7.53 8.23 -3.34
N TYR A 146 -8.14 7.58 -2.36
CA TYR A 146 -9.15 8.17 -1.49
C TYR A 146 -8.70 8.05 -0.04
N THR A 147 -8.86 9.15 0.69
CA THR A 147 -8.67 9.17 2.14
C THR A 147 -10.02 9.34 2.81
N VAL A 148 -10.42 8.36 3.61
CA VAL A 148 -11.67 8.39 4.38
C VAL A 148 -11.38 8.94 5.77
N VAL A 149 -12.04 10.05 6.09
CA VAL A 149 -12.05 10.66 7.42
C VAL A 149 -13.48 10.53 7.95
N PRO A 150 -13.75 9.67 8.94
CA PRO A 150 -15.05 9.58 9.60
C PRO A 150 -15.40 10.94 10.21
N SER A 151 -16.56 11.50 9.83
CA SER A 151 -17.11 12.69 10.47
C SER A 151 -17.66 12.30 11.83
N MET A 152 -16.90 12.48 12.90
CA MET A 152 -17.44 12.54 14.27
C MET A 152 -17.93 13.97 14.57
N ALA A 153 -18.72 14.52 13.63
CA ALA A 153 -19.50 15.73 13.77
C ALA A 153 -20.81 15.49 13.01
N ASP A 154 -21.92 15.68 13.70
CA ASP A 154 -23.25 15.24 13.33
C ASP A 154 -23.79 15.76 11.96
N ALA A 155 -24.46 14.85 11.25
CA ALA A 155 -25.81 15.00 10.71
C ALA A 155 -26.23 16.22 9.86
N SER A 156 -25.35 17.02 9.25
CA SER A 156 -25.84 18.20 8.49
C SER A 156 -25.13 18.62 7.20
N ARG A 157 -24.16 17.87 6.64
CA ARG A 157 -23.57 18.22 5.32
C ARG A 157 -23.20 17.00 4.48
N THR A 158 -24.21 16.37 3.90
CA THR A 158 -24.07 15.46 2.76
C THR A 158 -23.64 16.28 1.53
N SER A 159 -22.37 16.23 1.15
CA SER A 159 -21.86 16.43 -0.23
C SER A 159 -20.37 16.81 -0.24
N ARG A 160 -19.47 15.86 -0.04
CA ARG A 160 -18.11 15.95 -0.61
C ARG A 160 -17.63 14.58 -1.06
N ILE A 161 -18.30 14.05 -2.08
CA ILE A 161 -17.62 13.20 -3.06
C ILE A 161 -16.80 14.17 -3.92
N ILE A 162 -15.53 14.36 -3.59
CA ILE A 162 -14.58 15.01 -4.48
C ILE A 162 -13.53 13.96 -4.81
N GLY A 163 -13.79 13.21 -5.89
CA GLY A 163 -12.73 12.55 -6.64
C GLY A 163 -11.88 13.63 -7.28
N ARG A 164 -10.66 13.82 -6.79
CA ARG A 164 -9.65 14.55 -7.58
C ARG A 164 -9.12 13.59 -8.63
N ALA A 165 -9.70 13.66 -9.83
CA ALA A 165 -9.02 13.21 -11.04
C ALA A 165 -7.84 14.16 -11.27
N GLY A 166 -6.61 13.65 -11.13
CA GLY A 166 -5.41 14.36 -11.54
C GLY A 166 -5.45 14.50 -13.06
N LEU A 167 -5.64 15.72 -13.51
CA LEU A 167 -5.69 16.13 -14.92
C LEU A 167 -4.29 15.96 -15.54
N LEU A 168 -4.21 15.20 -16.63
CA LEU A 168 -3.18 15.31 -17.67
C LEU A 168 -3.20 16.71 -18.25
N ILE A 169 -2.08 17.45 -18.24
CA ILE A 169 -1.76 18.47 -19.26
C ILE A 169 -0.23 18.51 -19.49
N THR A 170 0.11 18.21 -20.75
CA THR A 170 1.33 18.47 -21.58
C THR A 170 2.72 18.09 -21.07
#